data_AF-W2TUQ2-F1
#
_entry.id   AF-W2TUQ2-F1
#
_cell.length_a   1.000
_cell.length_b   1.000
_cell.length_c   1.000
_cell.angle_alpha   90.00
_cell.angle_beta   90.00
_cell.angle_gamma   90.00
#
_symmetry.space_group_name_H-M   'P 1'
#
loop_
_entity.id
_entity.type
_entity.pdbx_description
1 polymer ?
#
loop_
_entity_poly.entity_id
_entity_poly.type
_entity_poly.pdbx_seq_one_letter_code
_entity_poly.pdbx_strand_id
1 'polypeptide(L)'
;MLWRCQKEKCGLKTIKILIGKFVDDEEYLRERCADELSFWLKKNKPKTVRMNWGCPKKSDNTFLKCGLRLDNLPLVYDSQNLPTTEEKWNKTVFFSKQFGSYQWPTLVKEFLVPG
;
A
#
# COMPACT_ATOMS: atom_id res chain seq x y z
N MET A 1 -21.62 -1.98 -22.25
CA MET A 1 -20.87 -0.93 -21.51
C MET A 1 -21.75 0.11 -20.79
N LEU A 2 -23.08 0.06 -20.92
CA LEU A 2 -24.02 0.99 -20.23
C LEU A 2 -24.19 0.73 -18.72
N TRP A 3 -24.03 -0.53 -18.29
CA TRP A 3 -24.29 -0.98 -16.92
C TRP A 3 -23.34 -0.37 -15.87
N ARG A 4 -22.07 -0.15 -16.22
CA ARG A 4 -21.07 0.44 -15.30
C ARG A 4 -21.29 1.94 -15.10
N CYS A 5 -21.64 2.68 -16.16
CA CYS A 5 -21.87 4.12 -16.10
C CYS A 5 -23.15 4.49 -15.32
N GLN A 6 -24.18 3.65 -15.33
CA GLN A 6 -25.41 3.86 -14.55
C GLN A 6 -25.18 3.70 -13.04
N LYS A 7 -24.26 2.82 -12.62
CA LYS A 7 -23.90 2.60 -11.20
C LYS A 7 -23.06 3.72 -10.59
N GLU A 8 -22.28 4.47 -11.37
CA GLU A 8 -21.48 5.58 -10.83
C GLU A 8 -22.33 6.74 -10.30
N LYS A 9 -23.53 6.93 -10.84
CA LYS A 9 -24.54 7.87 -10.31
C LYS A 9 -25.37 7.26 -9.16
N CYS A 10 -25.25 5.96 -8.93
CA CYS A 10 -26.10 5.19 -8.04
C CYS A 10 -25.35 5.01 -6.71
N GLY A 11 -25.52 5.98 -5.80
CA GLY A 11 -24.74 6.12 -4.57
C GLY A 11 -24.97 5.03 -3.50
N LEU A 12 -25.25 5.45 -2.26
CA LEU A 12 -25.33 4.58 -1.07
C LEU A 12 -26.27 3.36 -1.21
N LYS A 13 -27.36 3.47 -1.97
CA LYS A 13 -28.32 2.37 -2.17
C LYS A 13 -27.70 1.19 -2.91
N THR A 14 -26.85 1.44 -3.90
CA THR A 14 -26.19 0.38 -4.67
C THR A 14 -25.14 -0.34 -3.84
N ILE A 15 -24.40 0.39 -3.00
CA ILE A 15 -23.44 -0.20 -2.06
C ILE A 15 -24.17 -1.10 -1.06
N LYS A 16 -25.32 -0.64 -0.51
CA LYS A 16 -26.15 -1.46 0.38
C LYS A 16 -26.62 -2.76 -0.28
N ILE A 17 -27.04 -2.71 -1.54
CA ILE A 17 -27.43 -3.90 -2.29
C ILE A 17 -26.23 -4.85 -2.49
N LEU A 18 -25.08 -4.31 -2.89
CA LEU A 18 -23.87 -5.12 -3.08
C LEU A 18 -23.44 -5.81 -1.78
N ILE A 19 -23.48 -5.11 -0.65
CA ILE A 19 -23.18 -5.68 0.67
C ILE A 19 -24.22 -6.73 1.06
N GLY A 20 -25.51 -6.46 0.86
CA GLY A 20 -26.59 -7.40 1.18
C GLY A 20 -26.47 -8.73 0.41
N LYS A 21 -25.89 -8.70 -0.79
CA LYS A 21 -25.68 -9.87 -1.63
C LYS A 21 -24.48 -10.75 -1.23
N PHE A 22 -23.70 -10.37 -0.22
CA PHE A 22 -22.66 -11.25 0.32
C PHE A 22 -23.21 -12.45 1.10
N VAL A 23 -24.45 -12.36 1.59
CA VAL A 23 -25.13 -13.42 2.34
C VAL A 23 -26.17 -14.13 1.47
N ASP A 24 -26.11 -13.94 0.15
CA ASP A 24 -26.99 -14.63 -0.79
C ASP A 24 -26.61 -16.11 -0.89
N ASP A 25 -27.58 -17.00 -1.10
CA ASP A 25 -27.35 -18.44 -1.22
C ASP A 25 -26.55 -18.78 -2.49
N GLU A 26 -26.74 -18.00 -3.55
CA GLU A 26 -26.03 -18.19 -4.82
C GLU A 26 -24.58 -17.68 -4.75
N GLU A 27 -23.62 -18.59 -4.94
CA GLU A 27 -22.18 -18.27 -4.94
C GLU A 27 -21.80 -17.24 -6.01
N TYR A 28 -22.34 -17.39 -7.21
CA TYR A 28 -22.11 -16.47 -8.32
C TYR A 28 -22.45 -15.02 -7.95
N LEU A 29 -23.54 -14.80 -7.21
CA LEU A 29 -23.96 -13.47 -6.79
C LEU A 29 -23.01 -12.89 -5.73
N ARG A 30 -22.51 -13.72 -4.81
CA ARG A 30 -21.53 -13.31 -3.79
C ARG A 30 -20.22 -12.86 -4.45
N GLU A 31 -19.67 -13.67 -5.34
CA GLU A 31 -18.42 -13.34 -6.05
C GLU A 31 -18.56 -12.08 -6.89
N ARG A 32 -19.65 -11.99 -7.66
CA ARG A 32 -19.89 -10.84 -8.53
C ARG A 32 -20.04 -9.54 -7.74
N CYS A 33 -20.68 -9.59 -6.57
CA CYS A 33 -20.82 -8.43 -5.70
C CYS A 33 -19.51 -8.06 -5.02
N ALA A 34 -18.69 -9.04 -4.65
CA ALA A 34 -17.35 -8.80 -4.10
C ALA A 34 -16.44 -8.09 -5.10
N ASP A 35 -16.41 -8.54 -6.34
CA ASP A 35 -15.64 -7.90 -7.42
C ASP A 35 -16.05 -6.44 -7.62
N GLU A 36 -17.37 -6.20 -7.76
CA GLU A 36 -17.89 -4.86 -8.00
C GLU A 36 -17.66 -3.92 -6.79
N LEU A 37 -17.80 -4.43 -5.56
CA LEU A 37 -17.52 -3.66 -4.35
C LEU A 37 -16.03 -3.34 -4.23
N SER A 38 -15.14 -4.30 -4.53
CA SER A 38 -13.69 -4.09 -4.50
C SER A 38 -13.26 -3.01 -5.49
N PHE A 39 -13.87 -2.99 -6.68
CA PHE A 39 -13.64 -1.97 -7.69
C PHE A 39 -14.09 -0.59 -7.20
N TRP A 40 -15.29 -0.51 -6.61
CA TRP A 40 -15.81 0.73 -6.04
C TRP A 40 -14.90 1.27 -4.91
N LEU A 41 -14.46 0.40 -3.99
CA LEU A 41 -13.55 0.77 -2.90
C LEU A 41 -12.20 1.26 -3.44
N LYS A 42 -11.64 0.59 -4.46
CA LYS A 42 -10.39 1.01 -5.09
C LYS A 42 -10.51 2.39 -5.75
N LYS A 43 -11.63 2.68 -6.41
CA LYS A 43 -11.89 3.97 -7.05
C LYS A 43 -12.08 5.10 -6.05
N ASN A 44 -12.78 4.83 -4.94
CA ASN A 44 -13.08 5.82 -3.91
C ASN A 44 -12.06 5.89 -2.78
N LYS A 45 -11.01 5.07 -2.82
CA LYS A 45 -9.95 5.06 -1.81
C LYS A 45 -9.33 6.45 -1.68
N PRO A 46 -9.33 7.07 -0.48
CA PRO A 46 -8.65 8.33 -0.25
C PRO A 46 -7.18 8.23 -0.66
N LYS A 47 -6.68 9.26 -1.35
CA LYS A 47 -5.27 9.29 -1.76
C LYS A 47 -4.40 9.31 -0.51
N THR A 48 -3.49 8.35 -0.41
CA THR A 48 -2.54 8.32 0.71
C THR A 48 -1.49 9.40 0.52
N VAL A 49 -1.22 10.17 1.58
CA VAL A 49 -0.15 11.16 1.61
C VAL A 49 1.19 10.42 1.62
N ARG A 50 2.09 10.83 0.74
CA ARG A 50 3.45 10.28 0.65
C ARG A 50 4.47 11.36 0.94
N MET A 51 5.47 11.01 1.74
CA MET A 51 6.62 11.86 2.01
C MET A 51 7.80 11.46 1.10
N ASN A 52 8.59 12.45 0.70
CA ASN A 52 9.85 12.19 0.02
C ASN A 52 10.88 11.82 1.08
N TRP A 53 11.33 10.57 1.03
CA TRP A 53 12.41 10.10 1.89
C TRP A 53 13.75 10.28 1.19
N GLY A 54 14.72 10.88 1.89
CA GLY A 54 16.06 11.13 1.37
C GLY A 54 16.88 9.85 1.37
N CYS A 55 17.22 9.35 0.18
CA CYS A 55 18.02 8.14 0.05
C CYS A 55 19.45 8.33 0.57
N PRO A 56 20.07 7.29 1.15
CA PRO A 56 21.49 7.30 1.48
C PRO A 56 22.31 7.66 0.24
N LYS A 57 23.39 8.43 0.46
CA LYS A 57 24.32 8.79 -0.63
C LYS A 57 24.85 7.51 -1.26
N LYS A 58 24.86 7.46 -2.60
CA LYS A 58 25.46 6.35 -3.34
C LYS A 58 26.91 6.22 -2.89
N SER A 59 27.34 5.03 -2.51
CA SER A 59 28.76 4.76 -2.28
C SER A 59 29.51 4.99 -3.59
N ASP A 60 30.62 5.73 -3.58
CA ASP A 60 31.49 6.01 -4.74
C ASP A 60 32.20 4.76 -5.32
N ASN A 61 31.84 3.56 -4.86
CA ASN A 61 32.37 2.33 -5.42
C ASN A 61 31.86 2.15 -6.85
N THR A 62 32.80 2.06 -7.79
CA THR A 62 32.57 1.79 -9.23
C THR A 62 31.83 0.47 -9.49
N PHE A 63 31.84 -0.45 -8.50
CA PHE A 63 31.16 -1.73 -8.55
C PHE A 63 29.92 -1.73 -7.66
N LEU A 64 28.76 -1.95 -8.27
CA LEU A 64 27.49 -2.11 -7.55
C LEU A 64 27.53 -3.41 -6.74
N LYS A 65 27.57 -3.27 -5.41
CA LYS A 65 27.41 -4.40 -4.49
C LYS A 65 25.91 -4.65 -4.30
N CYS A 66 25.42 -5.80 -4.73
CA CYS A 66 24.02 -6.21 -4.52
C CYS A 66 23.85 -6.84 -3.13
N GLY A 67 22.62 -6.86 -2.62
CA GLY A 67 22.25 -7.57 -1.40
C GLY A 67 22.32 -6.71 -0.15
N LEU A 68 22.57 -7.35 1.00
CA LEU A 68 22.62 -6.69 2.30
C LEU A 68 23.86 -5.81 2.43
N ARG A 69 23.64 -4.53 2.71
CA ARG A 69 24.65 -3.49 2.86
C ARG A 69 24.32 -2.61 4.05
N LEU A 70 25.31 -1.90 4.59
CA LEU A 70 25.13 -1.04 5.76
C LEU A 70 24.05 0.05 5.54
N ASP A 71 23.90 0.55 4.32
CA ASP A 71 22.91 1.56 3.95
C ASP A 71 21.47 1.02 3.88
N ASN A 72 21.27 -0.27 3.59
CA ASN A 72 19.94 -0.89 3.52
C ASN A 72 19.62 -1.81 4.71
N LEU A 73 20.58 -2.06 5.60
CA LEU A 73 20.42 -2.88 6.80
C LEU A 73 19.26 -2.42 7.71
N PRO A 74 19.02 -1.11 7.92
CA PRO A 74 17.88 -0.65 8.72
C PRO A 74 16.50 -0.97 8.12
N LEU A 75 16.43 -1.37 6.84
CA LEU A 75 15.18 -1.79 6.19
C LEU A 75 14.85 -3.26 6.43
N VAL A 76 15.84 -4.04 6.87
CA VAL A 76 15.70 -5.47 7.07
C VAL A 76 14.85 -5.70 8.30
N TYR A 77 13.99 -6.70 8.23
CA TYR A 77 13.21 -7.12 9.38
C TYR A 77 14.13 -7.54 10.53
N ASP A 78 13.99 -6.87 11.66
CA ASP A 78 14.66 -7.20 12.91
C ASP A 78 13.60 -7.56 13.97
N SER A 79 13.60 -8.83 14.39
CA SER A 79 12.64 -9.35 15.37
C SER A 79 12.82 -8.75 16.77
N GLN A 80 14.01 -8.24 17.10
CA GLN A 80 14.31 -7.63 18.39
C GLN A 80 13.89 -6.16 18.43
N ASN A 81 13.94 -5.47 17.28
CA ASN A 81 13.68 -4.04 17.18
C ASN A 81 12.33 -3.68 16.55
N LEU A 82 11.31 -4.52 16.73
CA LEU A 82 9.97 -4.23 16.23
C LEU A 82 9.35 -2.98 16.91
N PRO A 83 8.55 -2.18 16.16
CA PRO A 83 7.80 -1.05 16.70
C PRO A 83 6.58 -1.53 17.48
N THR A 84 6.79 -1.97 18.73
CA THR A 84 5.71 -2.44 19.62
C THR A 84 5.01 -1.30 20.38
N THR A 85 5.61 -0.12 20.43
CA THR A 85 5.04 1.09 21.04
C THR A 85 4.64 2.09 19.96
N GLU A 86 3.63 2.92 20.24
CA GLU A 86 3.16 3.97 19.32
C GLU A 86 4.27 4.94 18.95
N GLU A 87 5.09 5.37 19.92
CA GLU A 87 6.23 6.25 19.65
C GLU A 87 7.24 5.64 18.67
N LYS A 88 7.50 4.33 18.81
CA LYS A 88 8.44 3.62 17.93
C LYS A 88 7.80 3.38 16.55
N TRP A 89 6.51 3.10 16.50
CA TRP A 89 5.73 3.01 15.26
C TRP A 89 5.77 4.31 14.47
N ASN A 90 5.51 5.44 15.12
CA ASN A 90 5.48 6.76 14.47
C ASN A 90 6.86 7.22 13.99
N LYS A 91 7.94 6.74 14.61
CA LYS A 91 9.32 7.01 14.17
C LYS A 91 9.82 6.04 13.09
N THR A 92 9.18 4.89 12.91
CA THR A 92 9.65 3.84 12.00
C THR A 92 9.24 4.17 10.57
N VAL A 93 10.19 4.06 9.64
CA VAL A 93 9.93 4.20 8.20
C VAL A 93 9.63 2.82 7.62
N PHE A 94 8.41 2.64 7.12
CA PHE A 94 7.98 1.40 6.48
C PHE A 94 8.13 1.50 4.97
N PHE A 95 8.89 0.58 4.38
CA PHE A 95 9.03 0.48 2.93
C PHE A 95 8.16 -0.64 2.39
N SER A 96 7.28 -0.28 1.46
CA SER A 96 6.38 -1.23 0.81
C SER A 96 7.03 -2.10 -0.27
N LYS A 97 8.24 -1.73 -0.72
CA LYS A 97 8.99 -2.43 -1.77
C LYS A 97 10.47 -2.54 -1.42
N GLN A 98 11.18 -3.42 -2.14
CA GLN A 98 12.60 -3.74 -1.93
C GLN A 98 13.55 -2.67 -2.49
N PHE A 99 13.44 -1.43 -2.01
CA PHE A 99 14.37 -0.35 -2.38
C PHE A 99 15.77 -0.60 -1.82
N GLY A 100 16.81 -0.12 -2.53
CA GLY A 100 18.19 -0.18 -2.02
C GLY A 100 18.88 -1.55 -2.11
N SER A 101 18.18 -2.62 -2.51
CA SER A 101 18.76 -3.97 -2.66
C SER A 101 19.81 -4.06 -3.79
N TYR A 102 19.59 -3.31 -4.88
CA TYR A 102 20.54 -3.15 -5.98
C TYR A 102 21.12 -1.73 -5.99
N GLN A 103 20.24 -0.75 -6.18
CA GLN A 103 20.58 0.67 -6.16
C GLN A 103 19.45 1.47 -5.51
N TRP A 104 19.80 2.56 -4.82
CA TRP A 104 18.82 3.53 -4.37
C TRP A 104 18.32 4.38 -5.53
N PRO A 105 16.99 4.60 -5.65
CA PRO A 105 16.47 5.63 -6.53
C PRO A 105 16.89 7.01 -6.01
N THR A 106 16.75 8.04 -6.83
CA THR A 106 17.05 9.42 -6.43
C THR A 106 16.14 9.91 -5.29
N LEU A 107 14.89 9.48 -5.30
CA LEU A 107 13.89 9.78 -4.27
C LEU A 107 12.98 8.56 -4.09
N VAL A 108 12.67 8.20 -2.83
CA VAL A 108 11.59 7.26 -2.53
C VAL A 108 10.39 8.02 -2.02
N LYS A 109 9.21 7.71 -2.58
CA LYS A 109 7.92 8.23 -2.11
C LYS A 109 7.25 7.17 -1.25
N GLU A 110 7.52 7.20 0.06
CA GLU A 110 6.88 6.30 1.03
C GLU A 110 5.71 6.97 1.74
N PHE A 111 4.91 6.15 2.41
CA PHE A 111 3.76 6.59 3.18
C PHE A 111 4.19 7.50 4.34
N LEU A 112 3.47 8.60 4.52
CA LEU A 112 3.63 9.45 5.68
C LEU A 112 3.00 8.73 6.88
N VAL A 113 3.79 8.47 7.92
CA VAL A 113 3.25 7.99 9.20
C VAL A 113 2.63 9.20 9.90
N PRO A 114 1.33 9.20 10.22
CA PRO A 114 0.72 10.31 10.93
C PRO A 114 1.43 10.47 12.28
N GLY A 115 2.00 11.65 12.49
CA GLY A 115 2.61 12.03 13.76
C GLY A 115 1.59 12.45 14.80
#